data_AF-A0A812L168-F1
#
_entry.id   AF-A0A812L168-F1
#
_cell.length_a   1.000
_cell.length_b   1.000
_cell.length_c   1.000
_cell.angle_alpha   90.00
_cell.angle_beta   90.00
_cell.angle_gamma   90.00
#
_symmetry.space_group_name_H-M   'P 1'
#
loop_
_entity.id
_entity.type
_entity.pdbx_description
1 polymer ?
#
loop_
_entity_poly.entity_id
_entity_poly.type
_entity_poly.pdbx_seq_one_letter_code
_entity_poly.pdbx_strand_id
1 'polypeptide(L)'
;MKSFSQANKLYLHMNSLTKNLLGISSAADFPSGLWFKGADTTFVIKFLVFKFQDVLEKHEFQESDLRYLKEILACLKSADGFMSSLYKGGLFQGGPRLAKIVRLGESMVQLYAKIASLAYARGLARFKLNPKYHMLLHIIYQLKLDKQAQHEALNPISHSCQMAEDFINRIATLGRAVGPRKVPERTLYLYKVELARVW
;
A
#
# COMPACT_ATOMS: atom_id res chain seq x y z
N MET A 1 -12.58 -10.24 3.08
CA MET A 1 -11.10 -10.18 2.93
C MET A 1 -10.50 -11.51 2.56
N LYS A 2 -10.74 -12.61 3.30
CA LYS A 2 -10.21 -13.95 2.95
C LYS A 2 -10.56 -14.39 1.52
N SER A 3 -11.83 -14.28 1.12
CA SER A 3 -12.28 -14.57 -0.24
C SER A 3 -11.54 -13.73 -1.30
N PHE A 4 -11.41 -12.42 -1.07
CA PHE A 4 -10.64 -11.52 -1.95
C PHE A 4 -9.16 -11.90 -2.02
N SER A 5 -8.54 -12.23 -0.89
CA SER A 5 -7.14 -12.66 -0.80
C SER A 5 -6.89 -13.93 -1.61
N GLN A 6 -7.76 -14.93 -1.46
CA GLN A 6 -7.68 -16.20 -2.17
C GLN A 6 -7.87 -16.01 -3.68
N ALA A 7 -8.91 -15.26 -4.08
CA ALA A 7 -9.20 -14.99 -5.49
C ALA A 7 -8.04 -14.26 -6.20
N ASN A 8 -7.34 -13.36 -5.50
CA ASN A 8 -6.26 -12.55 -6.06
C ASN A 8 -4.86 -13.10 -5.75
N LYS A 9 -4.76 -14.26 -5.09
CA LYS A 9 -3.50 -14.88 -4.65
C LYS A 9 -2.61 -13.91 -3.87
N LEU A 10 -3.22 -13.06 -3.05
CA LEU A 10 -2.51 -12.09 -2.21
C LEU A 10 -2.17 -12.74 -0.87
N TYR A 11 -0.97 -12.44 -0.39
CA TYR A 11 -0.53 -12.81 0.95
C TYR A 11 -0.94 -11.73 1.95
N LEU A 12 -1.43 -12.17 3.11
CA LEU A 12 -1.98 -11.31 4.15
C LEU A 12 -1.53 -11.85 5.51
N HIS A 13 -0.94 -11.00 6.35
CA HIS A 13 -0.59 -11.36 7.72
C HIS A 13 -1.77 -11.16 8.67
N MET A 14 -2.55 -10.09 8.48
CA MET A 14 -3.72 -9.83 9.31
C MET A 14 -4.91 -10.75 9.00
N ASN A 15 -5.64 -11.21 10.02
CA ASN A 15 -6.80 -12.08 9.81
C ASN A 15 -8.10 -11.32 9.53
N SER A 16 -8.21 -10.10 10.05
CA SER A 16 -9.40 -9.24 9.97
C SER A 16 -8.96 -7.77 10.02
N LEU A 17 -9.81 -6.86 9.53
CA LEU A 17 -9.58 -5.41 9.61
C LEU A 17 -10.53 -4.90 10.68
N THR A 18 -10.00 -4.67 11.88
CA THR A 18 -10.78 -4.27 13.06
C THR A 18 -10.60 -2.78 13.35
N LYS A 19 -11.50 -2.19 14.13
CA LYS A 19 -11.35 -0.81 14.63
C LYS A 19 -10.02 -0.62 15.36
N ASN A 20 -9.62 -1.62 16.16
CA ASN A 20 -8.33 -1.62 16.84
C ASN A 20 -7.16 -1.56 15.84
N LEU A 21 -7.17 -2.39 14.79
CA LEU A 21 -6.13 -2.34 13.75
C LEU A 21 -6.10 -1.02 12.98
N LEU A 22 -7.24 -0.33 12.87
CA LEU A 22 -7.29 1.00 12.27
C LEU A 22 -6.88 2.11 13.26
N GLY A 23 -6.71 1.80 14.54
CA GLY A 23 -6.43 2.78 15.60
C GLY A 23 -7.61 3.71 15.87
N ILE A 24 -8.85 3.21 15.69
CA ILE A 24 -10.09 3.99 15.86
C ILE A 24 -10.77 3.54 17.16
N SER A 25 -10.84 4.43 18.15
CA SER A 25 -11.64 4.23 19.37
C SER A 25 -12.96 5.02 19.29
N SER A 26 -12.93 6.20 18.68
CA SER A 26 -14.07 7.10 18.50
C SER A 26 -14.25 7.53 17.05
N ALA A 27 -15.41 8.10 16.70
CA ALA A 27 -15.66 8.65 15.36
C ALA A 27 -14.82 9.91 15.06
N ALA A 28 -14.26 10.55 16.10
CA ALA A 28 -13.38 11.71 16.02
C ALA A 28 -11.91 11.34 15.81
N ASP A 29 -11.55 10.07 15.97
CA ASP A 29 -10.17 9.61 15.79
C ASP A 29 -9.83 9.50 14.30
N PHE A 30 -8.62 9.93 13.95
CA PHE A 30 -8.08 9.67 12.63
C PHE A 30 -7.54 8.23 12.56
N PRO A 31 -7.94 7.44 11.55
CA PRO A 31 -7.35 6.12 11.36
C PRO A 31 -5.85 6.24 11.12
N SER A 32 -5.06 5.44 11.83
CA SER A 32 -3.59 5.47 11.80
C SER A 32 -2.97 4.20 11.23
N GLY A 33 -3.70 3.07 11.27
CA GLY A 33 -3.22 1.77 10.82
C GLY A 33 -2.10 1.23 11.71
N LEU A 34 -2.46 0.36 12.66
CA LEU A 34 -1.52 -0.21 13.64
C LEU A 34 -0.82 -1.49 13.15
N TRP A 35 -0.89 -1.80 11.86
CA TRP A 35 -0.12 -2.90 11.27
C TRP A 35 1.26 -2.42 10.80
N PHE A 36 2.23 -3.33 10.84
CA PHE A 36 3.63 -3.01 10.54
C PHE A 36 4.14 -3.69 9.26
N LYS A 37 3.36 -4.59 8.66
CA LYS A 37 3.78 -5.39 7.50
C LYS A 37 3.50 -4.69 6.18
N GLY A 38 4.44 -4.79 5.25
CA GLY A 38 4.34 -4.15 3.94
C GLY A 38 3.25 -4.79 3.09
N ALA A 39 3.21 -6.11 3.08
CA ALA A 39 2.20 -6.93 2.41
C ALA A 39 0.77 -6.53 2.83
N ASP A 40 0.56 -6.31 4.12
CA ASP A 40 -0.72 -5.86 4.68
C ASP A 40 -1.14 -4.50 4.13
N THR A 41 -0.21 -3.54 4.02
CA THR A 41 -0.49 -2.20 3.47
C THR A 41 -0.90 -2.30 2.00
N THR A 42 -0.14 -3.04 1.18
CA THR A 42 -0.45 -3.21 -0.25
C THR A 42 -1.77 -3.96 -0.45
N PHE A 43 -2.07 -4.94 0.40
CA PHE A 43 -3.34 -5.66 0.38
C PHE A 43 -4.51 -4.74 0.72
N VAL A 44 -4.41 -3.96 1.80
CA VAL A 44 -5.49 -3.08 2.27
C VAL A 44 -5.86 -2.08 1.19
N ILE A 45 -4.87 -1.47 0.51
CA ILE A 45 -5.13 -0.55 -0.60
C ILE A 45 -5.92 -1.24 -1.72
N LYS A 46 -5.49 -2.44 -2.17
CA LYS A 46 -6.18 -3.22 -3.21
C LYS A 46 -7.60 -3.61 -2.79
N PHE A 47 -7.75 -4.04 -1.54
CA PHE A 47 -9.05 -4.42 -1.00
C PHE A 47 -10.00 -3.21 -0.92
N LEU A 48 -9.51 -2.03 -0.53
CA LEU A 48 -10.29 -0.81 -0.52
C LEU A 48 -10.70 -0.37 -1.92
N VAL A 49 -9.82 -0.46 -2.93
CA VAL A 49 -10.20 -0.22 -4.34
C VAL A 49 -11.37 -1.12 -4.74
N PHE A 50 -11.23 -2.43 -4.53
CA PHE A 50 -12.30 -3.40 -4.82
C PHE A 50 -13.60 -3.06 -4.09
N LYS A 51 -13.52 -2.73 -2.79
CA LYS A 51 -14.70 -2.43 -1.99
C LYS A 51 -15.39 -1.14 -2.40
N PHE A 52 -14.66 -0.08 -2.70
CA PHE A 52 -15.28 1.16 -3.16
C PHE A 52 -15.91 1.01 -4.54
N GLN A 53 -15.31 0.22 -5.44
CA GLN A 53 -15.93 -0.11 -6.73
C GLN A 53 -17.25 -0.87 -6.52
N ASP A 54 -17.22 -1.94 -5.74
CA ASP A 54 -18.39 -2.77 -5.43
C ASP A 54 -19.53 -1.96 -4.79
N VAL A 55 -19.20 -1.06 -3.86
CA VAL A 55 -20.18 -0.20 -3.18
C VAL A 55 -20.80 0.81 -4.15
N LEU A 56 -19.98 1.47 -4.98
CA LEU A 56 -20.43 2.46 -5.96
C LEU A 56 -21.26 1.85 -7.09
N GLU A 57 -21.05 0.58 -7.41
CA GLU A 57 -21.83 -0.14 -8.44
C GLU A 57 -23.18 -0.64 -7.90
N LYS A 58 -23.25 -1.00 -6.62
CA LYS A 58 -24.42 -1.68 -6.03
C LYS A 58 -25.39 -0.76 -5.29
N HIS A 59 -24.99 0.46 -4.97
CA HIS A 59 -25.80 1.36 -4.16
C HIS A 59 -25.96 2.71 -4.84
N GLU A 60 -27.15 3.29 -4.72
CA GLU A 60 -27.41 4.65 -5.12
C GLU A 60 -27.04 5.61 -3.98
N PHE A 61 -26.42 6.73 -4.35
CA PHE A 61 -25.97 7.75 -3.41
C PHE A 61 -26.54 9.11 -3.83
N GLN A 62 -26.74 9.98 -2.84
CA GLN A 62 -26.94 11.40 -3.10
C GLN A 62 -25.74 11.97 -3.88
N GLU A 63 -25.97 12.92 -4.78
CA GLU A 63 -24.93 13.44 -5.69
C GLU A 63 -23.68 13.93 -4.94
N SER A 64 -23.88 14.58 -3.80
CA SER A 64 -22.79 15.06 -2.94
C SER A 64 -21.93 13.90 -2.41
N ASP A 65 -22.54 12.81 -1.94
CA ASP A 65 -21.84 11.63 -1.44
C ASP A 65 -21.19 10.82 -2.57
N LEU A 66 -21.88 10.70 -3.70
CA LEU A 66 -21.35 10.05 -4.89
C LEU A 66 -20.06 10.70 -5.34
N ARG A 67 -20.02 12.04 -5.40
CA ARG A 67 -18.81 12.80 -5.74
C ARG A 67 -17.69 12.51 -4.74
N TYR A 68 -17.96 12.59 -3.44
CA TYR A 68 -16.95 12.35 -2.42
C TYR A 68 -16.37 10.92 -2.48
N LEU A 69 -17.23 9.91 -2.63
CA LEU A 69 -16.82 8.50 -2.75
C LEU A 69 -16.02 8.22 -4.03
N LYS A 70 -16.38 8.86 -5.16
CA LYS A 70 -15.63 8.77 -6.43
C LYS A 70 -14.22 9.35 -6.29
N GLU A 71 -14.04 10.47 -5.60
CA GLU A 71 -12.73 11.07 -5.35
C GLU A 71 -11.86 10.16 -4.46
N ILE A 72 -12.46 9.53 -3.43
CA ILE A 72 -11.77 8.53 -2.61
C ILE A 72 -11.31 7.35 -3.47
N LEU A 73 -12.19 6.81 -4.33
CA LEU A 73 -11.83 5.70 -5.21
C LEU A 73 -10.71 6.09 -6.19
N ALA A 74 -10.74 7.29 -6.75
CA ALA A 74 -9.68 7.79 -7.63
C ALA A 74 -8.33 7.89 -6.90
N CYS A 75 -8.35 8.38 -5.65
CA CYS A 75 -7.17 8.42 -4.79
C CYS A 75 -6.62 7.01 -4.53
N LEU A 76 -7.49 6.06 -4.17
CA LEU A 76 -7.12 4.67 -3.90
C LEU A 76 -6.53 3.97 -5.13
N LYS A 77 -7.10 4.18 -6.32
CA LYS A 77 -6.57 3.65 -7.58
C LYS A 77 -5.18 4.22 -7.90
N SER A 78 -4.99 5.51 -7.66
CA SER A 78 -3.69 6.16 -7.85
C SER A 78 -2.64 5.62 -6.86
N ALA A 79 -3.04 5.44 -5.59
CA ALA A 79 -2.19 4.84 -4.56
C ALA A 79 -1.82 3.39 -4.87
N ASP A 80 -2.78 2.56 -5.28
CA ASP A 80 -2.52 1.18 -5.69
C ASP A 80 -1.57 1.12 -6.88
N GLY A 81 -1.82 1.96 -7.89
CA GLY A 81 -0.98 2.06 -9.07
C GLY A 81 0.45 2.48 -8.74
N PHE A 82 0.60 3.48 -7.87
CA PHE A 82 1.91 3.98 -7.41
C PHE A 82 2.66 2.86 -6.67
N MET A 83 2.07 2.31 -5.60
CA MET A 83 2.67 1.24 -4.80
C MET A 83 2.98 0.01 -5.65
N SER A 84 2.03 -0.46 -6.46
CA SER A 84 2.24 -1.61 -7.35
C SER A 84 3.37 -1.38 -8.36
N SER A 85 3.55 -0.15 -8.85
CA SER A 85 4.62 0.17 -9.80
C SER A 85 5.99 0.16 -9.12
N LEU A 86 6.07 0.64 -7.87
CA LEU A 86 7.30 0.57 -7.07
C LEU A 86 7.69 -0.87 -6.75
N TYR A 87 6.76 -1.67 -6.20
CA TYR A 87 7.04 -3.06 -5.79
C TYR A 87 7.34 -4.00 -6.97
N LYS A 88 6.82 -3.72 -8.18
CA LYS A 88 7.13 -4.46 -9.41
C LYS A 88 8.31 -3.87 -10.18
N GLY A 89 8.90 -2.79 -9.67
CA GLY A 89 10.02 -2.11 -10.27
C GLY A 89 11.35 -2.71 -9.81
N GLY A 90 12.36 -2.66 -10.68
CA GLY A 90 13.76 -2.86 -10.28
C GLY A 90 14.30 -1.71 -9.41
N LEU A 91 15.59 -1.78 -9.09
CA LEU A 91 16.29 -0.78 -8.28
C LEU A 91 16.32 0.59 -8.96
N PHE A 92 16.56 0.61 -10.27
CA PHE A 92 16.61 1.82 -11.09
C PHE A 92 15.37 1.89 -11.99
N GLN A 93 14.80 3.09 -12.12
CA GLN A 93 13.55 3.35 -12.83
C GLN A 93 13.76 4.46 -13.86
N GLY A 94 13.68 4.14 -15.15
CA GLY A 94 13.81 5.11 -16.23
C GLY A 94 12.57 5.26 -17.10
N GLY A 95 12.62 6.25 -17.99
CA GLY A 95 11.74 6.36 -19.16
C GLY A 95 10.23 6.35 -18.86
N PRO A 96 9.41 5.66 -19.68
CA PRO A 96 7.95 5.65 -19.54
C PRO A 96 7.46 5.13 -18.19
N ARG A 97 8.21 4.20 -17.57
CA ARG A 97 7.85 3.63 -16.27
C ARG A 97 7.98 4.67 -15.17
N LEU A 98 9.08 5.41 -15.12
CA LEU A 98 9.26 6.51 -14.17
C LEU A 98 8.20 7.59 -14.39
N ALA A 99 7.90 7.94 -15.65
CA ALA A 99 6.84 8.90 -15.96
C ALA A 99 5.46 8.48 -15.41
N LYS A 100 5.13 7.19 -15.50
CA LYS A 100 3.90 6.62 -14.92
C LYS A 100 3.92 6.68 -13.40
N ILE A 101 5.03 6.31 -12.75
CA ILE A 101 5.18 6.34 -11.29
C ILE A 101 4.97 7.77 -10.77
N VAL A 102 5.65 8.76 -11.35
CA VAL A 102 5.52 10.18 -10.97
C VAL A 102 4.07 10.65 -11.12
N ARG A 103 3.43 10.38 -12.26
CA ARG A 103 2.03 10.76 -12.49
C ARG A 103 1.08 10.18 -11.45
N LEU A 104 1.24 8.89 -11.12
CA LEU A 104 0.41 8.21 -10.12
C LEU A 104 0.66 8.76 -8.71
N GLY A 105 1.92 9.05 -8.37
CA GLY A 105 2.30 9.68 -7.11
C GLY A 105 1.69 11.07 -6.96
N GLU A 106 1.86 11.94 -7.97
CA GLU A 106 1.28 13.29 -8.00
C GLU A 106 -0.25 13.25 -7.89
N SER A 107 -0.90 12.38 -8.66
CA SER A 107 -2.36 12.19 -8.60
C SER A 107 -2.82 11.73 -7.22
N MET A 108 -2.11 10.78 -6.61
CA MET A 108 -2.42 10.28 -5.26
C MET A 108 -2.36 11.41 -4.23
N VAL A 109 -1.29 12.21 -4.18
CA VAL A 109 -1.15 13.25 -3.16
C VAL A 109 -2.12 14.40 -3.36
N GLN A 110 -2.37 14.80 -4.61
CA GLN A 110 -3.37 15.84 -4.94
C GLN A 110 -4.79 15.41 -4.55
N LEU A 111 -5.17 14.19 -4.92
CA LEU A 111 -6.47 13.64 -4.55
C LEU A 111 -6.61 13.45 -3.04
N TYR A 112 -5.54 13.04 -2.33
CA TYR A 112 -5.56 12.92 -0.88
C TYR A 112 -5.81 14.28 -0.19
N ALA A 113 -5.15 15.35 -0.66
CA ALA A 113 -5.41 16.70 -0.14
C ALA A 113 -6.86 17.13 -0.41
N LYS A 114 -7.36 16.88 -1.62
CA LYS A 114 -8.74 17.21 -2.00
C LYS A 114 -9.78 16.48 -1.14
N ILE A 115 -9.64 15.16 -0.94
CA ILE A 115 -10.58 14.40 -0.08
C ILE A 115 -10.47 14.80 1.39
N ALA A 116 -9.28 15.22 1.85
CA ALA A 116 -9.12 15.78 3.19
C ALA A 116 -9.90 17.09 3.36
N SER A 117 -9.83 18.00 2.39
CA SER A 117 -10.63 19.23 2.39
C SER A 117 -12.13 18.93 2.36
N LEU A 118 -12.57 17.97 1.54
CA LEU A 118 -13.99 17.56 1.48
C LEU A 118 -14.47 16.95 2.80
N ALA A 119 -13.64 16.12 3.45
CA ALA A 119 -13.98 15.54 4.76
C ALA A 119 -14.05 16.62 5.84
N TYR A 120 -13.12 17.57 5.84
CA TYR A 120 -13.11 18.70 6.78
C TYR A 120 -14.37 19.56 6.64
N ALA A 121 -14.76 19.90 5.40
CA ALA A 121 -16.00 20.65 5.14
C ALA A 121 -17.28 19.93 5.62
N ARG A 122 -17.22 18.60 5.79
CA ARG A 122 -18.31 17.77 6.33
C ARG A 122 -18.21 17.53 7.84
N GLY A 123 -17.22 18.11 8.53
CA GLY A 123 -16.96 17.84 9.95
C GLY A 123 -16.49 16.40 10.23
N LEU A 124 -15.90 15.72 9.23
CA LEU A 124 -15.48 14.33 9.35
C LEU A 124 -13.96 14.20 9.56
N ALA A 125 -13.56 13.59 10.68
CA ALA A 125 -12.17 13.20 10.93
C ALA A 125 -11.81 11.91 10.17
N ARG A 126 -11.43 12.04 8.88
CA ARG A 126 -11.15 10.87 8.01
C ARG A 126 -9.76 10.87 7.40
N PHE A 127 -9.24 12.03 7.01
CA PHE A 127 -7.95 12.15 6.34
C PHE A 127 -7.06 13.13 7.08
N LYS A 128 -5.93 12.65 7.59
CA LYS A 128 -4.97 13.45 8.37
C LYS A 128 -3.75 13.77 7.51
N LEU A 129 -3.48 15.06 7.30
CA LEU A 129 -2.24 15.52 6.70
C LEU A 129 -1.16 15.59 7.80
N ASN A 130 -0.35 14.54 7.91
CA ASN A 130 0.72 14.43 8.92
C ASN A 130 2.11 14.68 8.30
N PRO A 131 3.19 14.81 9.10
CA PRO A 131 4.55 14.93 8.55
C PRO A 131 4.95 13.79 7.61
N LYS A 132 4.39 12.58 7.76
CA LYS A 132 4.63 11.46 6.83
C LYS A 132 4.05 11.73 5.44
N TYR A 133 2.95 12.44 5.33
CA TYR A 133 2.42 12.92 4.05
C TYR A 133 3.40 13.91 3.39
N HIS A 134 4.03 14.80 4.16
CA HIS A 134 5.06 15.70 3.65
C HIS A 134 6.32 14.95 3.17
N MET A 135 6.75 13.93 3.91
CA MET A 135 7.83 13.03 3.46
C MET A 135 7.49 12.36 2.11
N LEU A 136 6.25 11.92 1.93
CA LEU A 136 5.78 11.35 0.66
C LEU A 136 5.84 12.37 -0.49
N LEU A 137 5.52 13.65 -0.23
CA LEU A 137 5.70 14.71 -1.22
C LEU A 137 7.16 14.86 -1.65
N HIS A 138 8.12 14.81 -0.72
CA HIS A 138 9.55 14.86 -1.05
C HIS A 138 9.99 13.69 -1.90
N ILE A 139 9.53 12.47 -1.59
CA ILE A 139 9.83 11.27 -2.40
C ILE A 139 9.33 11.47 -3.83
N ILE A 140 8.07 11.91 -4.01
CA ILE A 140 7.49 12.13 -5.34
C ILE A 140 8.20 13.26 -6.08
N TYR A 141 8.58 14.32 -5.36
CA TYR A 141 9.31 15.45 -5.92
C TYR A 141 10.69 15.01 -6.44
N GLN A 142 11.43 14.19 -5.68
CA GLN A 142 12.72 13.67 -6.15
C GLN A 142 12.56 12.83 -7.42
N LEU A 143 11.60 11.90 -7.46
CA LEU A 143 11.31 11.11 -8.66
C LEU A 143 10.96 11.98 -9.88
N LYS A 144 10.29 13.12 -9.64
CA LYS A 144 9.96 14.09 -10.68
C LYS A 144 11.20 14.81 -11.20
N LEU A 145 12.12 15.21 -10.31
CA LEU A 145 13.39 15.81 -10.71
C LEU A 145 14.22 14.82 -11.54
N ASP A 146 14.35 13.58 -11.10
CA ASP A 146 15.08 12.54 -11.84
C ASP A 146 14.47 12.32 -13.23
N LYS A 147 13.13 12.28 -13.31
CA LYS A 147 12.40 12.20 -14.58
C LYS A 147 12.70 13.39 -15.49
N GLN A 148 12.70 14.61 -14.96
CA GLN A 148 12.95 15.83 -15.73
C GLN A 148 14.38 15.90 -16.25
N ALA A 149 15.34 15.42 -15.45
CA ALA A 149 16.74 15.28 -15.85
C ALA A 149 16.99 14.09 -16.81
N GLN A 150 15.96 13.31 -17.13
CA GLN A 150 16.07 12.06 -17.90
C GLN A 150 17.04 11.04 -17.29
N HIS A 151 17.21 11.07 -15.96
CA HIS A 151 18.01 10.12 -15.22
C HIS A 151 17.19 8.89 -14.82
N GLU A 152 17.88 7.79 -14.54
CA GLU A 152 17.27 6.69 -13.81
C GLU A 152 17.09 7.08 -12.35
N ALA A 153 15.85 6.99 -11.86
CA ALA A 153 15.56 7.26 -10.46
C ALA A 153 15.79 6.01 -9.62
N LEU A 154 16.37 6.18 -8.43
CA LEU A 154 16.43 5.12 -7.44
C LEU A 154 15.03 4.82 -6.91
N ASN A 155 14.64 3.54 -6.89
CA ASN A 155 13.35 3.12 -6.39
C ASN A 155 13.24 3.42 -4.88
N PRO A 156 12.29 4.24 -4.41
CA PRO A 156 12.22 4.66 -3.01
C PRO A 156 12.07 3.51 -2.02
N ILE A 157 11.52 2.37 -2.45
CA ILE A 157 11.38 1.18 -1.59
C ILE A 157 12.74 0.56 -1.25
N SER A 158 13.82 0.90 -1.96
CA SER A 158 15.18 0.47 -1.61
C SER A 158 15.62 0.95 -0.23
N HIS A 159 15.04 2.06 0.26
CA HIS A 159 15.24 2.57 1.62
C HIS A 159 14.27 1.97 2.64
N SER A 160 13.37 1.08 2.24
CA SER A 160 12.37 0.46 3.11
C SER A 160 12.80 -0.94 3.56
N CYS A 161 12.68 -1.21 4.87
CA CYS A 161 12.88 -2.56 5.42
C CYS A 161 11.68 -3.49 5.20
N GLN A 162 10.53 -2.98 4.72
CA GLN A 162 9.28 -3.74 4.69
C GLN A 162 9.37 -5.03 3.86
N MET A 163 10.03 -4.98 2.69
CA MET A 163 10.19 -6.18 1.84
C MET A 163 11.06 -7.25 2.51
N ALA A 164 12.15 -6.83 3.15
CA ALA A 164 13.03 -7.72 3.89
C ALA A 164 12.31 -8.33 5.10
N GLU A 165 11.55 -7.51 5.84
CA GLU A 165 10.74 -7.99 6.96
C GLU A 165 9.71 -9.02 6.53
N ASP A 166 8.90 -8.74 5.51
CA ASP A 166 7.86 -9.67 5.05
C ASP A 166 8.47 -11.00 4.61
N PHE A 167 9.61 -10.95 3.91
CA PHE A 167 10.38 -12.10 3.49
C PHE A 167 10.88 -12.94 4.68
N ILE A 168 11.61 -12.32 5.62
CA ILE A 168 12.15 -13.00 6.81
C ILE A 168 11.02 -13.62 7.62
N ASN A 169 9.90 -12.90 7.79
CA ASN A 169 8.75 -13.39 8.56
C ASN A 169 8.08 -14.60 7.90
N ARG A 170 7.97 -14.61 6.57
CA ARG A 170 7.44 -15.77 5.84
C ARG A 170 8.34 -16.99 6.03
N ILE A 171 9.65 -16.82 5.88
CA ILE A 171 10.63 -17.91 6.09
C ILE A 171 10.58 -18.40 7.54
N ALA A 172 10.59 -17.50 8.52
CA ALA A 172 10.56 -17.85 9.94
C ALA A 172 9.27 -18.60 10.31
N THR A 173 8.12 -18.20 9.74
CA THR A 173 6.83 -18.87 9.99
C THR A 173 6.82 -20.28 9.42
N LEU A 174 7.27 -20.46 8.17
CA LEU A 174 7.37 -21.79 7.54
C LEU A 174 8.45 -22.67 8.20
N GLY A 175 9.53 -22.06 8.69
CA GLY A 175 10.61 -22.73 9.40
C GLY A 175 10.17 -23.32 10.74
N ARG A 176 9.25 -22.68 11.44
CA ARG A 176 8.69 -23.16 12.73
C ARG A 176 7.59 -24.23 12.58
N ALA A 177 7.18 -24.55 11.36
CA ALA A 177 6.16 -25.59 11.10
C ALA A 177 6.73 -27.03 11.18
N VAL A 178 8.00 -27.20 11.56
CA VAL A 178 8.66 -28.51 11.76
C VAL A 178 9.10 -28.67 13.22
N GLY A 179 9.45 -29.90 13.60
CA GLY A 179 9.99 -30.16 14.94
C GLY A 179 11.22 -29.30 15.25
N PRO A 180 11.42 -28.84 16.52
CA PRO A 180 12.44 -27.84 16.87
C PRO A 180 13.86 -28.12 16.38
N ARG A 181 14.27 -29.40 16.40
CA ARG A 181 15.60 -29.84 15.94
C ARG A 181 15.83 -29.64 14.44
N LYS A 182 14.76 -29.60 13.63
CA LYS A 182 14.81 -29.43 12.17
C LYS A 182 14.65 -27.97 11.72
N VAL A 183 14.36 -27.04 12.64
CA VAL A 183 14.14 -25.62 12.30
C VAL A 183 15.34 -24.98 11.60
N PRO A 184 16.61 -25.18 12.05
CA PRO A 184 17.77 -24.61 11.36
C PRO A 184 17.90 -25.12 9.92
N GLU A 185 17.81 -26.43 9.72
CA GLU A 185 17.87 -27.08 8.40
C GLU A 185 16.73 -26.61 7.50
N ARG A 186 15.51 -26.58 8.02
CA ARG A 186 14.32 -26.12 7.29
C ARG A 186 14.45 -24.66 6.86
N THR A 187 14.97 -23.81 7.74
CA THR A 187 15.20 -22.38 7.44
C THR A 187 16.18 -22.24 6.28
N LEU A 188 17.37 -22.87 6.36
CA LEU A 188 18.36 -22.85 5.28
C LEU A 188 17.80 -23.38 3.96
N TYR A 189 17.02 -24.46 4.00
CA TYR A 189 16.35 -25.00 2.84
C TYR A 189 15.38 -23.99 2.20
N LEU A 190 14.54 -23.32 3.00
CA LEU A 190 13.60 -22.32 2.49
C LEU A 190 14.31 -21.11 1.87
N TYR A 191 15.43 -20.65 2.45
CA TYR A 191 16.26 -19.61 1.84
C TYR A 191 16.85 -20.06 0.49
N LYS A 192 17.33 -21.31 0.38
CA LYS A 192 17.83 -21.88 -0.88
C LYS A 192 16.74 -21.91 -1.96
N VAL A 193 15.52 -22.33 -1.59
CA VAL A 193 14.37 -22.36 -2.50
C VAL A 193 14.01 -20.96 -3.00
N GLU A 194 13.97 -19.96 -2.12
CA GLU A 194 13.67 -18.58 -2.54
C GLU A 194 14.80 -17.95 -3.35
N LEU A 195 16.07 -18.28 -3.07
CA LEU A 195 17.20 -17.86 -3.91
C LEU A 195 17.08 -18.43 -5.33
N ALA A 196 16.80 -19.74 -5.44
CA ALA A 196 16.60 -20.42 -6.71
C ALA A 196 15.35 -19.95 -7.49
N ARG A 197 14.42 -19.24 -6.84
CA ARG A 197 13.26 -18.63 -7.51
C ARG A 197 13.62 -17.31 -8.22
N VAL A 198 14.73 -16.68 -7.84
CA VAL A 198 15.14 -15.35 -8.32
C VAL A 198 16.29 -15.44 -9.32
N TRP A 199 17.04 -16.54 -9.33
CA TRP A 199 18.10 -16.88 -10.29
C TRP A 199 17.54 -17.76 -11.40
#